data_AF-A0A2V9Y5W5-F1
#
_entry.id   AF-A0A2V9Y5W5-F1
#
_cell.length_a   1.000
_cell.length_b   1.000
_cell.length_c   1.000
_cell.angle_alpha   90.00
_cell.angle_beta   90.00
_cell.angle_gamma   90.00
#
_symmetry.space_group_name_H-M   'P 1'
#
loop_
_entity.id
_entity.type
_entity.pdbx_description
1 polymer ?
#
loop_
_entity_poly.entity_id
_entity_poly.type
_entity_poly.pdbx_seq_one_letter_code
_entity_poly.pdbx_strand_id
1 'polypeptide(L)'
;MNMNKTIQFLYRALLMTTVLFAISASAQDMHSSSQFQGPKANKGHVTHSTRDGKSVLSLSDDFVVPDTPDPHWRVVDSDSNVYDLDKLKKKALPGDKYQKEIVLPSYVKNVSKVIIWCAWAETNLGEASFSSPVQ
;
A
#
# COMPACT_ATOMS: atom_id res chain seq x y z
N MET A 1 68.01 -12.70 35.17
CA MET A 1 67.81 -12.92 33.73
C MET A 1 66.91 -14.13 33.55
N ASN A 2 65.88 -14.00 32.72
CA ASN A 2 64.93 -15.03 32.24
C ASN A 2 63.88 -15.58 33.23
N MET A 3 62.68 -14.99 33.12
CA MET A 3 61.40 -15.67 33.35
C MET A 3 60.49 -15.25 32.20
N ASN A 4 60.51 -16.02 31.11
CA ASN A 4 59.64 -17.17 30.77
C ASN A 4 58.35 -16.74 30.08
N LYS A 5 58.21 -17.26 28.86
CA LYS A 5 57.29 -16.93 27.77
C LYS A 5 55.82 -17.30 28.04
N THR A 6 55.43 -17.44 29.30
CA THR A 6 54.11 -17.92 29.72
C THR A 6 53.08 -16.79 29.89
N ILE A 7 53.51 -15.53 29.83
CA ILE A 7 52.65 -14.33 29.90
C ILE A 7 51.99 -14.00 28.54
N GLN A 8 52.31 -14.73 27.47
CA GLN A 8 51.66 -14.54 26.17
C GLN A 8 50.35 -15.31 25.99
N PHE A 9 49.98 -16.22 26.91
CA PHE A 9 48.79 -17.07 26.75
C PHE A 9 47.51 -16.56 27.45
N LEU A 10 47.56 -15.41 28.14
CA LEU A 10 46.40 -14.83 28.82
C LEU A 10 45.76 -13.63 28.11
N TYR A 11 46.22 -13.25 26.92
CA TYR A 11 45.58 -12.24 26.05
C TYR A 11 44.78 -12.86 24.89
N ARG A 12 44.05 -13.94 25.16
CA ARG A 12 43.02 -14.49 24.25
C ARG A 12 41.65 -14.56 24.93
N ALA A 13 41.39 -13.62 25.84
CA ALA A 13 40.06 -13.37 26.34
C ALA A 13 39.54 -12.07 25.71
N LEU A 14 38.34 -12.18 25.15
CA LEU A 14 37.39 -11.09 24.94
C LEU A 14 37.67 -10.14 23.76
N LEU A 15 36.95 -10.39 22.66
CA LEU A 15 36.25 -9.35 21.89
C LEU A 15 35.17 -10.00 21.03
N MET A 16 34.11 -10.46 21.69
CA MET A 16 32.80 -10.58 21.04
C MET A 16 32.32 -9.17 20.76
N THR A 17 32.38 -8.74 19.50
CA THR A 17 31.60 -7.59 19.02
C THR A 17 30.56 -8.11 18.06
N THR A 18 29.46 -8.63 18.61
CA THR A 18 28.21 -8.77 17.87
C THR A 18 27.71 -7.36 17.56
N VAL A 19 27.98 -6.88 16.35
CA VAL A 19 27.30 -5.71 15.79
C VAL A 19 25.86 -6.14 15.54
N LEU A 20 24.97 -5.94 16.52
CA LEU A 20 23.54 -5.95 16.24
C LEU A 20 23.23 -4.69 15.46
N PHE A 21 23.15 -4.81 14.13
CA PHE A 21 22.33 -3.88 13.36
C PHE A 21 20.89 -4.05 13.83
N ALA A 22 20.44 -3.17 14.72
CA ALA A 22 19.02 -2.99 14.96
C ALA A 22 18.43 -2.39 13.69
N ILE A 23 17.96 -3.25 12.79
CA ILE A 23 17.12 -2.82 11.68
C ILE A 23 15.79 -2.43 12.34
N SER A 24 15.62 -1.14 12.62
CA SER A 24 14.31 -0.61 12.95
C SER A 24 13.43 -0.81 11.72
N ALA A 25 12.67 -1.90 11.68
CA ALA A 25 11.51 -1.99 10.82
C ALA A 25 10.53 -0.93 11.33
N SER A 26 10.58 0.27 10.75
CA SER A 26 9.49 1.23 10.90
C SER A 26 8.25 0.49 10.42
N ALA A 27 7.30 0.23 11.31
CA ALA A 27 5.95 -0.13 10.90
C ALA A 27 5.49 1.03 10.01
N GLN A 28 5.47 0.82 8.69
CA GLN A 28 4.79 1.75 7.81
C GLN A 28 3.34 1.73 8.26
N ASP A 29 2.79 2.88 8.63
CA ASP A 29 1.38 3.03 8.94
C ASP A 29 0.57 2.55 7.73
N MET A 30 0.16 1.29 7.78
CA MET A 30 -0.67 0.66 6.77
C MET A 30 -2.10 0.68 7.30
N HIS A 31 -2.93 1.47 6.64
CA HIS A 31 -4.35 1.55 6.96
C HIS A 31 -5.12 0.69 5.98
N SER A 32 -6.05 -0.11 6.48
CA SER A 32 -6.98 -0.88 5.63
C SER A 32 -8.37 -0.25 5.66
N SER A 33 -9.02 -0.24 4.51
CA SER A 33 -10.44 0.10 4.41
C SER A 33 -11.33 -1.06 4.89
N SER A 34 -12.63 -0.81 4.98
CA SER A 34 -13.65 -1.84 4.95
C SER A 34 -13.56 -2.70 3.68
N GLN A 35 -14.24 -3.84 3.68
CA GLN A 35 -14.48 -4.58 2.44
C GLN A 35 -15.32 -3.73 1.48
N PHE A 36 -15.09 -3.89 0.17
CA PHE A 36 -15.95 -3.31 -0.86
C PHE A 36 -17.40 -3.76 -0.73
N GLN A 37 -18.32 -2.82 -0.90
CA GLN A 37 -19.76 -3.05 -0.95
C GLN A 37 -20.32 -2.44 -2.25
N GLY A 38 -21.00 -3.23 -3.06
CA GLY A 38 -21.55 -2.77 -4.33
C GLY A 38 -22.12 -3.87 -5.22
N PRO A 39 -22.76 -3.49 -6.35
CA PRO A 39 -23.38 -4.45 -7.26
C PRO A 39 -22.40 -5.28 -8.07
N LYS A 40 -21.16 -4.81 -8.25
CA LYS A 40 -20.15 -5.44 -9.13
C LYS A 40 -18.77 -5.60 -8.49
N ALA A 41 -18.39 -4.71 -7.56
CA ALA A 41 -17.23 -4.82 -6.69
C ALA A 41 -17.70 -4.98 -5.24
N ASN A 42 -17.54 -6.18 -4.68
CA ASN A 42 -18.10 -6.55 -3.36
C ASN A 42 -17.19 -7.49 -2.55
N LYS A 43 -15.93 -7.63 -2.96
CA LYS A 43 -14.90 -8.44 -2.32
C LYS A 43 -13.59 -7.65 -2.26
N GLY A 44 -12.70 -8.06 -1.36
CA GLY A 44 -11.44 -7.37 -1.11
C GLY A 44 -11.62 -6.01 -0.45
N HIS A 45 -10.49 -5.36 -0.20
CA HIS A 45 -10.38 -4.07 0.46
C HIS A 45 -9.23 -3.26 -0.17
N VAL A 46 -9.06 -2.02 0.29
CA VAL A 46 -7.94 -1.16 -0.08
C VAL A 46 -6.99 -1.04 1.09
N THR A 47 -5.70 -1.13 0.84
CA THR A 47 -4.66 -0.67 1.77
C THR A 47 -4.11 0.67 1.32
N HIS A 48 -3.86 1.55 2.28
CA HIS A 48 -3.08 2.75 2.09
C HIS A 48 -1.69 2.56 2.69
N SER A 49 -0.69 3.08 2.00
CA SER A 49 0.70 3.12 2.45
C SER A 49 1.41 4.34 1.89
N THR A 50 2.55 4.70 2.48
CA THR A 50 3.41 5.78 1.98
C THR A 50 4.68 5.21 1.37
N ARG A 51 4.90 5.47 0.08
CA ARG A 51 6.11 5.08 -0.67
C ARG A 51 6.76 6.32 -1.28
N ASP A 52 8.04 6.54 -0.97
CA ASP A 52 8.80 7.72 -1.43
C ASP A 52 8.10 9.06 -1.13
N GLY A 53 7.47 9.16 0.05
CA GLY A 53 6.72 10.35 0.47
C GLY A 53 5.39 10.56 -0.28
N LYS A 54 4.93 9.57 -1.04
CA LYS A 54 3.66 9.61 -1.77
C LYS A 54 2.69 8.59 -1.20
N SER A 55 1.44 9.02 -1.09
CA SER A 55 0.29 8.18 -0.79
C SER A 55 0.07 7.14 -1.90
N VAL A 56 -0.08 5.87 -1.53
CA VAL A 56 -0.33 4.75 -2.44
C VAL A 56 -1.54 3.97 -1.95
N LEU A 57 -2.47 3.67 -2.86
CA LEU A 57 -3.61 2.79 -2.62
C LEU A 57 -3.44 1.48 -3.38
N SER A 58 -3.62 0.35 -2.71
CA SER A 58 -3.49 -0.99 -3.29
C SER A 58 -4.74 -1.83 -3.01
N LEU A 59 -5.26 -2.52 -4.02
CA LEU A 59 -6.34 -3.50 -3.88
C LEU A 59 -5.77 -4.82 -3.35
N SER A 60 -6.50 -5.45 -2.44
CA SER A 60 -6.15 -6.77 -1.93
C SER A 60 -6.18 -7.86 -3.01
N ASP A 61 -5.50 -8.97 -2.74
CA ASP A 61 -5.37 -10.08 -3.70
C ASP A 61 -6.73 -10.71 -4.06
N ASP A 62 -7.63 -10.80 -3.08
CA ASP A 62 -8.99 -11.33 -3.21
C ASP A 62 -9.99 -10.36 -3.88
N PHE A 63 -9.56 -9.14 -4.22
CA PHE A 63 -10.38 -8.21 -4.99
C PHE A 63 -10.68 -8.77 -6.39
N VAL A 64 -11.97 -8.86 -6.71
CA VAL A 64 -12.47 -9.30 -8.02
C VAL A 64 -12.75 -8.08 -8.88
N VAL A 65 -12.04 -7.96 -9.99
CA VAL A 65 -12.22 -6.82 -10.89
C VAL A 65 -13.56 -6.92 -11.63
N PRO A 66 -14.41 -5.88 -11.57
CA PRO A 66 -15.66 -5.88 -12.30
C PRO A 66 -15.46 -6.03 -13.81
N ASP A 67 -16.18 -6.98 -14.41
CA ASP A 67 -16.26 -7.07 -15.87
C ASP A 67 -17.19 -5.97 -16.42
N THR A 68 -16.60 -4.79 -16.62
CA THR A 68 -17.25 -3.58 -17.13
C THR A 68 -16.37 -2.92 -18.19
N PRO A 69 -16.94 -2.13 -19.12
CA PRO A 69 -16.20 -1.59 -20.24
C PRO A 69 -15.15 -0.55 -19.83
N ASP A 70 -15.40 0.25 -18.79
CA ASP A 70 -14.49 1.31 -18.38
C ASP A 70 -14.42 1.50 -16.84
N PRO A 71 -13.82 0.56 -16.08
CA PRO A 71 -13.64 0.69 -14.65
C PRO A 71 -12.47 1.61 -14.30
N HIS A 72 -12.68 2.53 -13.36
CA HIS A 72 -11.76 3.54 -12.88
C HIS A 72 -11.63 3.50 -11.35
N TRP A 73 -10.47 3.94 -10.89
CA TRP A 73 -10.31 4.39 -9.52
C TRP A 73 -10.99 5.74 -9.34
N ARG A 74 -11.78 5.87 -8.28
CA ARG A 74 -12.33 7.13 -7.80
C ARG A 74 -12.14 7.20 -6.30
N VAL A 75 -11.80 8.37 -5.78
CA VAL A 75 -11.63 8.58 -4.33
C VAL A 75 -12.46 9.76 -3.85
N VAL A 76 -12.83 9.73 -2.58
CA VAL A 76 -13.55 10.81 -1.90
C VAL A 76 -12.74 11.21 -0.67
N ASP A 77 -12.49 12.51 -0.51
CA ASP A 77 -11.80 13.06 0.66
C ASP A 77 -12.75 13.32 1.84
N SER A 78 -12.20 13.81 2.95
CA SER A 78 -12.94 14.19 4.17
C SER A 78 -13.98 15.29 3.95
N ASP A 79 -13.77 16.10 2.92
CA ASP A 79 -14.60 17.26 2.60
C ASP A 79 -15.65 16.91 1.53
N SER A 80 -15.78 15.62 1.20
CA SER A 80 -16.68 15.08 0.18
C SER A 80 -16.36 15.48 -1.25
N ASN A 81 -15.14 15.97 -1.53
CA ASN A 81 -14.71 16.16 -2.91
C ASN A 81 -14.44 14.80 -3.56
N VAL A 82 -14.84 14.66 -4.82
CA VAL A 82 -14.71 13.43 -5.60
C VAL A 82 -13.62 13.61 -6.65
N TYR A 83 -12.70 12.66 -6.72
CA TYR A 83 -11.60 12.68 -7.67
C TYR A 83 -11.65 11.43 -8.56
N ASP A 84 -11.81 11.63 -9.86
CA ASP A 84 -11.65 10.59 -10.88
C ASP A 84 -10.18 10.39 -11.20
N LEU A 85 -9.72 9.14 -11.11
CA LEU A 85 -8.32 8.76 -11.28
C LEU A 85 -8.16 7.72 -12.41
N ASP A 86 -7.00 7.06 -12.43
CA ASP A 86 -6.58 6.11 -13.46
C ASP A 86 -7.58 4.97 -13.70
N LYS A 87 -7.56 4.45 -14.93
CA LYS A 87 -8.29 3.23 -15.30
C LYS A 87 -7.75 2.03 -14.53
N LEU A 88 -8.66 1.19 -14.04
CA LEU A 88 -8.33 -0.09 -13.45
C LEU A 88 -7.85 -1.08 -14.54
N LYS A 89 -8.36 -0.95 -15.77
CA LYS A 89 -7.93 -1.71 -16.96
C LYS A 89 -6.94 -0.88 -17.79
N LYS A 90 -5.65 -1.24 -17.79
CA LYS A 90 -4.67 -0.69 -18.76
C LYS A 90 -4.48 -1.71 -19.90
N LYS A 91 -4.86 -1.34 -21.13
CA LYS A 91 -4.48 -2.10 -22.33
C LYS A 91 -2.96 -2.04 -22.47
N ALA A 92 -2.26 -3.16 -22.38
CA ALA A 92 -0.85 -3.16 -22.74
C ALA A 92 -0.40 -4.41 -23.50
N LEU A 93 -0.81 -5.63 -23.13
CA LEU A 93 -0.27 -6.88 -23.72
C LEU A 93 -1.26 -8.04 -23.56
N PRO A 94 -1.09 -9.17 -24.28
CA PRO A 94 -1.90 -10.37 -24.06
C PRO A 94 -1.80 -10.81 -22.59
N GLY A 95 -2.95 -10.95 -21.92
CA GLY A 95 -3.04 -11.24 -20.48
C GLY A 95 -3.34 -9.99 -19.65
N ASP A 96 -4.50 -9.37 -19.91
CA ASP A 96 -5.01 -8.15 -19.27
C ASP A 96 -4.51 -7.94 -17.84
N LYS A 97 -3.59 -6.97 -17.67
CA LYS A 97 -3.08 -6.59 -16.34
C LYS A 97 -3.95 -5.46 -15.81
N TYR A 98 -4.61 -5.73 -14.68
CA TYR A 98 -5.34 -4.73 -13.93
C TYR A 98 -4.38 -3.92 -13.06
N GLN A 99 -4.55 -2.60 -13.05
CA GLN A 99 -3.79 -1.71 -12.18
C GLN A 99 -4.37 -1.75 -10.77
N LYS A 100 -3.96 -2.75 -10.00
CA LYS A 100 -4.37 -2.93 -8.60
C LYS A 100 -3.71 -1.94 -7.63
N GLU A 101 -2.83 -1.06 -8.11
CA GLU A 101 -2.17 -0.03 -7.29
C GLU A 101 -2.16 1.33 -8.00
N ILE A 102 -2.44 2.39 -7.25
CA ILE A 102 -2.31 3.78 -7.72
C ILE A 102 -1.50 4.62 -6.74
N VAL A 103 -0.69 5.52 -7.29
CA VAL A 103 -0.09 6.60 -6.52
C VAL A 103 -1.06 7.78 -6.56
N LEU A 104 -1.42 8.32 -5.40
CA LEU A 104 -2.34 9.46 -5.35
C LEU A 104 -1.66 10.72 -5.90
N PRO A 105 -2.35 11.47 -6.78
CA PRO A 105 -1.88 12.79 -7.18
C PRO A 105 -1.78 13.74 -5.98
N SER A 106 -0.82 14.65 -6.00
CA SER A 106 -0.54 15.57 -4.87
C SER A 106 -1.66 16.56 -4.55
N TYR A 107 -2.66 16.70 -5.44
CA TYR A 107 -3.86 17.49 -5.17
C TYR A 107 -4.88 16.75 -4.29
N VAL A 108 -4.84 15.42 -4.21
CA VAL A 108 -5.67 14.63 -3.29
C VAL A 108 -5.01 14.69 -1.91
N LYS A 109 -5.63 15.41 -0.98
CA LYS A 109 -5.02 15.68 0.34
C LYS A 109 -5.24 14.59 1.36
N ASN A 110 -6.35 13.87 1.24
CA ASN A 110 -6.66 12.71 2.05
C ASN A 110 -7.69 11.83 1.34
N VAL A 111 -7.90 10.62 1.85
CA VAL A 111 -8.91 9.69 1.34
C VAL A 111 -9.73 9.14 2.49
N SER A 112 -11.05 9.37 2.42
CA SER A 112 -12.02 8.77 3.33
C SER A 112 -12.64 7.50 2.73
N LYS A 113 -12.83 7.50 1.40
CA LYS A 113 -13.52 6.42 0.68
C LYS A 113 -12.89 6.20 -0.69
N VAL A 114 -12.87 4.95 -1.11
CA VAL A 114 -12.49 4.51 -2.46
C VAL A 114 -13.72 3.93 -3.15
N ILE A 115 -13.91 4.30 -4.40
CA ILE A 115 -15.00 3.88 -5.28
C ILE A 115 -14.39 3.25 -6.53
N ILE A 116 -14.91 2.10 -6.93
CA ILE A 116 -14.68 1.57 -8.27
C ILE A 116 -15.80 2.10 -9.15
N TRP A 117 -15.46 3.01 -10.06
CA TRP A 117 -16.43 3.73 -10.89
C TRP A 117 -16.42 3.19 -12.32
N CYS A 118 -17.59 3.01 -12.93
CA CYS A 118 -17.65 2.80 -14.38
C CYS A 118 -17.82 4.16 -15.06
N ALA A 119 -16.80 4.62 -15.78
CA ALA A 119 -16.87 5.90 -16.49
C ALA A 119 -17.85 5.84 -17.68
N TRP A 120 -17.96 4.70 -18.36
CA TRP A 120 -18.88 4.53 -19.48
C TRP A 120 -20.37 4.53 -19.07
N ALA A 121 -20.70 3.87 -17.96
CA ALA A 121 -22.08 3.80 -17.46
C ALA A 121 -22.40 4.86 -16.40
N GLU A 122 -21.41 5.69 -16.05
CA GLU A 122 -21.47 6.68 -14.98
C GLU A 122 -22.10 6.10 -13.69
N THR A 123 -21.56 4.98 -13.20
CA THR A 123 -22.14 4.29 -12.04
C THR A 123 -21.12 3.72 -11.07
N ASN A 124 -21.50 3.67 -9.78
CA ASN A 124 -20.72 3.10 -8.70
C ASN A 124 -20.81 1.56 -8.75
N LEU A 125 -19.67 0.91 -8.97
CA LEU A 125 -19.56 -0.54 -9.03
C LEU A 125 -19.36 -1.15 -7.64
N GLY A 126 -18.76 -0.38 -6.73
CA GLY A 126 -18.67 -0.67 -5.30
C GLY A 126 -17.71 0.28 -4.60
N GLU A 127 -17.87 0.38 -3.28
CA GLU A 127 -17.12 1.31 -2.44
C GLU A 127 -16.59 0.68 -1.16
N ALA A 128 -15.46 1.21 -0.68
CA ALA A 128 -14.80 0.82 0.55
C ALA A 128 -14.37 2.08 1.32
N SER A 129 -14.53 2.10 2.64
CA SER A 129 -14.27 3.29 3.47
C SER A 129 -13.19 3.01 4.50
N PHE A 130 -12.33 3.98 4.77
CA PHE A 130 -11.41 3.93 5.90
C PHE A 130 -12.15 4.34 7.18
N SER A 131 -11.70 3.83 8.34
CA SER A 131 -12.26 4.23 9.64
C SER A 131 -11.97 5.71 9.97
N SER A 132 -10.92 6.27 9.38
CA SER A 132 -10.54 7.68 9.41
C SER A 132 -9.83 8.06 8.10
N PRO A 133 -9.86 9.33 7.67
CA PRO A 133 -9.16 9.75 6.45
C PRO A 133 -7.66 9.44 6.50
N VAL A 134 -7.09 8.96 5.39
CA VAL A 134 -5.67 8.57 5.25
C VAL A 134 -4.90 9.51 4.32
N GLN A 135 -3.58 9.67 4.53
CA GLN A 135 -2.71 10.65 3.84
C GLN A 135 -1.28 10.14 3.63
#